data_AF-A0A0F8YE74-F1
#
_entry.id   AF-A0A0F8YE74-F1
#
_cell.length_a   1.000
_cell.length_b   1.000
_cell.length_c   1.000
_cell.angle_alpha   90.00
_cell.angle_beta   90.00
_cell.angle_gamma   90.00
#
_symmetry.space_group_name_H-M   'P 1'
#
loop_
_entity.id
_entity.type
_entity.pdbx_description
1 polymer ?
#
loop_
_entity_poly.entity_id
_entity_poly.type
_entity_poly.pdbx_seq_one_letter_code
_entity_poly.pdbx_strand_id
1 'polypeptide(L)'
;MVKEDISDQWQNRHMKSDALNQFKRFCKKAEIETNKKLNLHCLRKGYGTNLVNLGIPVNTLKDLMGHSSIVTTMKFYVNSIDENKKKAVEGLDRLMG
;
A
#
# COMPACT_ATOMS: atom_id res chain seq x y z
N MET A 1 3.21 -47.98 -4.04
CA MET A 1 3.21 -46.67 -3.38
C MET A 1 3.12 -45.62 -4.48
N VAL A 2 1.90 -45.14 -4.78
CA VAL A 2 1.68 -44.15 -5.83
C VAL A 2 2.34 -42.86 -5.36
N LYS A 3 3.35 -42.37 -6.10
CA LYS A 3 3.89 -41.04 -5.86
C LYS A 3 2.81 -40.06 -6.30
N GLU A 4 2.12 -39.44 -5.36
CA GLU A 4 1.20 -38.35 -5.68
C GLU A 4 1.98 -37.26 -6.42
N ASP A 5 1.45 -36.87 -7.56
CA ASP A 5 2.03 -35.83 -8.40
C ASP A 5 1.93 -34.49 -7.66
N ILE A 6 3.07 -33.99 -7.19
CA ILE A 6 3.18 -32.74 -6.41
C ILE A 6 2.86 -31.51 -7.29
N SER A 7 2.75 -31.69 -8.62
CA SER A 7 2.51 -30.60 -9.57
C SER A 7 1.24 -29.79 -9.25
N ASP A 8 0.18 -30.45 -8.74
CA ASP A 8 -1.08 -29.80 -8.38
C ASP A 8 -0.99 -28.91 -7.12
N GLN A 9 0.02 -29.09 -6.27
CA GLN A 9 0.20 -28.30 -5.05
C GLN A 9 0.63 -26.85 -5.34
N TRP A 10 1.28 -26.62 -6.48
CA TRP A 10 1.84 -25.31 -6.88
C TRP A 10 0.95 -24.54 -7.85
N GLN A 11 -0.29 -24.98 -8.04
CA GLN A 11 -1.25 -24.27 -8.87
C GLN A 11 -1.47 -22.85 -8.32
N ASN A 12 -1.20 -21.85 -9.15
CA ASN A 12 -1.33 -20.42 -8.80
C ASN A 12 -2.71 -20.06 -8.21
N ARG A 13 -3.78 -20.80 -8.56
CA ARG A 13 -5.12 -20.63 -7.99
C ARG A 13 -5.17 -20.89 -6.48
N HIS A 14 -4.44 -21.90 -6.01
CA HIS A 14 -4.40 -22.31 -4.60
C HIS A 14 -3.49 -21.36 -3.81
N MET A 15 -2.32 -21.00 -4.36
CA MET A 15 -1.39 -20.05 -3.72
C MET A 15 -1.96 -18.62 -3.60
N LYS A 16 -2.61 -18.08 -4.64
CA LYS A 16 -3.24 -16.75 -4.56
C LYS A 16 -4.36 -16.68 -3.53
N SER A 17 -5.17 -17.74 -3.48
CA SER A 17 -6.30 -17.82 -2.55
C SER A 17 -5.77 -17.89 -1.12
N ASP A 18 -4.77 -18.73 -0.86
CA ASP A 18 -4.26 -18.95 0.48
C ASP A 18 -3.58 -17.70 1.07
N ALA A 19 -2.67 -17.05 0.33
CA ALA A 19 -2.02 -15.82 0.80
C ALA A 19 -3.02 -14.70 1.12
N LEU A 20 -4.05 -14.51 0.27
CA LEU A 20 -5.10 -13.52 0.52
C LEU A 20 -5.98 -13.90 1.73
N ASN A 21 -6.30 -15.18 1.88
CA ASN A 21 -7.11 -15.65 3.00
C ASN A 21 -6.35 -15.55 4.32
N GLN A 22 -5.08 -15.92 4.36
CA GLN A 22 -4.21 -15.70 5.51
C GLN A 22 -4.10 -14.22 5.86
N PHE A 23 -3.87 -13.34 4.88
CA PHE A 23 -3.85 -11.89 5.10
C PHE A 23 -5.14 -11.38 5.73
N LYS A 24 -6.31 -11.78 5.21
CA LYS A 24 -7.61 -11.42 5.80
C LYS A 24 -7.77 -11.93 7.23
N ARG A 25 -7.31 -13.15 7.53
CA ARG A 25 -7.32 -13.71 8.89
C ARG A 25 -6.47 -12.89 9.84
N PHE A 26 -5.27 -12.48 9.43
CA PHE A 26 -4.40 -11.61 10.22
C PHE A 26 -5.03 -10.24 10.45
N CYS A 27 -5.59 -9.60 9.42
CA CYS A 27 -6.29 -8.32 9.58
C CYS A 27 -7.46 -8.42 10.57
N LYS A 28 -8.24 -9.52 10.51
CA LYS A 28 -9.33 -9.77 11.45
C LYS A 28 -8.81 -9.96 12.89
N LYS A 29 -7.70 -10.68 13.07
CA LYS A 29 -7.08 -10.89 14.39
C LYS A 29 -6.50 -9.60 14.97
N ALA A 30 -6.03 -8.70 14.12
CA ALA A 30 -5.53 -7.39 14.50
C ALA A 30 -6.65 -6.33 14.63
N GLU A 31 -7.92 -6.73 14.58
CA GLU A 31 -9.10 -5.85 14.72
C GLU A 31 -9.11 -4.68 13.70
N ILE A 32 -8.54 -4.92 12.51
CA ILE A 32 -8.51 -3.93 11.45
C ILE A 32 -9.84 -3.94 10.72
N GLU A 33 -10.72 -3.01 11.08
CA GLU A 33 -11.98 -2.78 10.39
C GLU A 33 -11.80 -1.79 9.24
N THR A 34 -12.23 -2.17 8.04
CA THR A 34 -12.20 -1.27 6.89
C THR A 34 -13.47 -1.39 6.07
N ASN A 35 -14.06 -0.26 5.68
CA ASN A 35 -15.22 -0.21 4.79
C ASN A 35 -14.89 -0.60 3.33
N LYS A 36 -13.63 -0.88 3.01
CA LYS A 36 -13.15 -1.18 1.66
C LYS A 36 -12.71 -2.65 1.56
N LYS A 37 -12.71 -3.20 0.34
CA LYS A 37 -12.22 -4.57 0.12
C LYS A 37 -10.74 -4.68 0.50
N LEU A 38 -10.44 -5.47 1.52
CA LEU A 38 -9.08 -5.86 1.90
C LEU A 38 -8.50 -6.83 0.87
N ASN A 39 -7.43 -6.40 0.20
CA ASN A 39 -6.63 -7.21 -0.70
C ASN A 39 -5.13 -6.96 -0.43
N LEU A 40 -4.27 -7.82 -0.98
CA LEU A 40 -2.81 -7.67 -0.80
C LEU A 40 -2.28 -6.34 -1.37
N HIS A 41 -2.97 -5.75 -2.36
CA HIS A 41 -2.61 -4.43 -2.88
C HIS A 41 -2.83 -3.29 -1.86
N CYS A 42 -3.62 -3.51 -0.79
CA CYS A 42 -3.72 -2.55 0.31
C CYS A 42 -2.38 -2.33 1.02
N LEU A 43 -1.54 -3.36 1.15
CA LEU A 43 -0.20 -3.22 1.73
C LEU A 43 0.65 -2.22 0.92
N ARG A 44 0.60 -2.34 -0.40
CA ARG A 44 1.32 -1.44 -1.31
C ARG A 44 0.78 -0.02 -1.29
N LYS A 45 -0.53 0.16 -1.15
CA LYS A 45 -1.14 1.49 -0.96
C LYS A 45 -0.67 2.11 0.36
N GLY A 46 -0.70 1.35 1.46
CA GLY A 46 -0.23 1.79 2.77
C GLY A 46 1.24 2.21 2.76
N TYR A 47 2.10 1.43 2.10
CA TYR A 47 3.51 1.80 1.89
C TYR A 47 3.67 3.16 1.20
N GLY A 48 2.96 3.37 0.08
CA GLY A 48 2.99 4.65 -0.61
C GLY A 48 2.46 5.80 0.24
N THR A 49 1.39 5.58 1.01
CA THR A 49 0.80 6.62 1.88
C THR A 49 1.76 7.02 2.99
N ASN A 50 2.46 6.06 3.59
CA ASN A 50 3.45 6.34 4.62
C ASN A 50 4.62 7.17 4.07
N LEU A 51 5.14 6.83 2.89
CA LEU A 51 6.22 7.60 2.26
C LEU A 51 5.81 9.03 1.91
N VAL A 52 4.58 9.23 1.43
CA VAL A 52 4.03 10.57 1.17
C VAL A 52 3.87 11.35 2.46
N ASN A 53 3.37 10.74 3.54
CA ASN A 53 3.24 11.37 4.84
C ASN A 53 4.59 11.78 5.44
N LEU A 54 5.68 11.09 5.08
CA LEU A 54 7.05 11.47 5.43
C LEU A 54 7.60 12.62 4.57
N GLY A 55 6.82 13.16 3.63
CA GLY A 55 7.21 14.28 2.79
C GLY A 55 8.14 13.88 1.64
N ILE A 56 8.22 12.59 1.29
CA ILE A 56 9.11 12.13 0.22
C ILE A 56 8.58 12.64 -1.13
N PRO A 57 9.44 13.25 -1.97
CA PRO A 57 9.05 13.75 -3.28
C PRO A 57 8.53 12.62 -4.19
N VAL A 58 7.52 12.96 -5.00
CA VAL A 58 6.78 12.00 -5.83
C VAL A 58 7.67 11.24 -6.82
N ASN A 59 8.77 11.84 -7.29
CA ASN A 59 9.74 11.18 -8.17
C ASN A 59 10.48 10.06 -7.44
N THR A 60 10.96 10.30 -6.22
CA THR A 60 11.60 9.28 -5.40
C THR A 60 10.61 8.19 -4.98
N LEU A 61 9.36 8.57 -4.68
CA LEU A 61 8.29 7.62 -4.41
C LEU A 61 8.05 6.68 -5.60
N LYS A 62 8.05 7.20 -6.83
CA LYS A 62 7.89 6.40 -8.05
C LYS A 62 8.95 5.30 -8.15
N ASP A 63 10.20 5.65 -7.90
CA ASP A 63 11.34 4.75 -7.99
C ASP A 63 11.28 3.70 -6.86
N LEU A 64 10.98 4.13 -5.63
CA LEU A 64 10.79 3.23 -4.47
C LEU A 64 9.64 2.25 -4.65
N MET A 65 8.55 2.70 -5.28
CA MET A 65 7.46 1.82 -5.62
C MET A 65 7.85 0.93 -6.81
N GLY A 66 8.60 1.42 -7.80
CA GLY A 66 8.87 0.69 -9.05
C GLY A 66 7.67 0.72 -10.01
N HIS A 67 6.88 1.81 -9.99
CA HIS A 67 5.78 1.98 -10.94
C HIS A 67 6.30 2.53 -12.27
N SER A 68 5.99 1.85 -13.37
CA SER A 68 6.24 2.35 -14.73
C SER A 68 5.39 3.58 -15.07
N SER A 69 4.23 3.76 -14.42
CA SER A 69 3.35 4.92 -14.59
C SER A 69 2.97 5.59 -13.27
N ILE A 70 3.20 6.90 -13.19
CA ILE A 70 2.92 7.77 -12.03
C ILE A 70 1.41 8.06 -11.85
N VAL A 71 0.60 7.79 -12.89
CA VAL A 71 -0.77 8.31 -13.03
C VAL A 71 -1.70 7.74 -11.95
N THR A 72 -1.52 6.47 -11.57
CA THR A 72 -2.31 5.85 -10.48
C THR A 72 -1.85 6.34 -9.11
N THR A 73 -0.56 6.66 -8.94
CA THR A 73 0.02 7.21 -7.71
C THR A 73 -0.26 8.71 -7.54
N MET A 74 -0.65 9.45 -8.58
CA MET A 74 -1.12 10.83 -8.39
C MET A 74 -2.58 10.86 -7.93
N LYS A 75 -3.47 10.10 -8.57
CA LYS A 75 -4.93 10.21 -8.36
C LYS A 75 -5.40 9.88 -6.94
N PHE A 76 -4.70 9.00 -6.22
CA PHE A 76 -5.04 8.65 -4.83
C PHE A 76 -4.35 9.53 -3.78
N TYR A 77 -3.34 10.31 -4.14
CA TYR A 77 -2.42 10.97 -3.21
C TYR A 77 -2.47 12.50 -3.23
N VAL A 78 -3.24 13.09 -4.16
CA VAL A 78 -3.50 14.56 -4.22
C VAL A 78 -4.00 15.10 -2.88
N ASN A 79 -4.92 14.40 -2.21
CA ASN A 79 -5.48 14.87 -0.94
C ASN A 79 -4.45 14.93 0.20
N SER A 80 -3.52 13.98 0.25
CA SER A 80 -2.44 13.97 1.26
C SER A 80 -1.36 15.02 0.99
N ILE A 81 -1.14 15.39 -0.27
CA ILE A 81 -0.18 16.43 -0.67
C ILE A 81 -0.69 17.81 -0.22
N ASP A 82 -1.99 18.07 -0.31
CA ASP A 82 -2.58 19.33 0.16
C ASP A 82 -2.47 19.51 1.68
N GLU A 83 -2.68 18.45 2.47
CA GLU A 83 -2.43 18.49 3.92
C GLU A 83 -0.95 18.75 4.25
N ASN A 84 -0.03 18.11 3.52
CA ASN A 84 1.40 18.32 3.72
C ASN A 84 1.84 19.73 3.32
N LYS A 85 1.29 20.29 2.24
CA LYS A 85 1.51 21.70 1.88
C LYS A 85 1.05 22.63 2.99
N LYS A 86 -0.14 22.37 3.56
CA LYS A 86 -0.69 23.20 4.63
C LYS A 86 0.21 23.16 5.87
N LYS A 87 0.67 21.97 6.28
CA LYS A 87 1.65 21.82 7.38
C LYS A 87 2.98 22.51 7.10
N ALA A 88 3.46 22.47 5.87
CA ALA A 88 4.70 23.15 5.49
C ALA A 88 4.55 24.69 5.60
N VAL A 89 3.41 25.24 5.16
CA VAL A 89 3.09 26.67 5.28
C VAL A 89 2.94 27.07 6.75
N GLU A 90 2.20 26.29 7.55
CA GLU A 90 2.05 26.53 8.99
C GLU A 90 3.40 26.45 9.74
N GLY A 91 4.27 25.52 9.33
CA GLY A 91 5.62 25.40 9.88
C GLY A 91 6.51 26.60 9.53
N LEU A 92 6.37 27.13 8.31
CA LEU A 92 7.09 28.33 7.88
C LEU A 92 6.60 29.58 8.61
N ASP A 93 5.28 29.73 8.75
CA ASP A 93 4.63 30.83 9.46
C ASP A 93 5.09 30.88 10.93
N ARG A 94 5.21 29.71 11.58
CA ARG A 94 5.72 29.59 12.96
C ARG A 94 7.22 29.90 13.10
N LEU A 95 7.98 29.82 12.01
CA LEU A 95 9.42 30.12 11.98
C LEU A 95 9.70 31.58 11.63
N MET A 96 8.78 32.24 10.93
CA MET A 96 8.92 33.60 10.43
C MET A 96 8.05 34.64 11.15
N GLY A 97 7.04 34.21 11.92
CA GLY A 97 6.26 35.04 12.84
C GLY A 97 6.74 34.92 14.27
#